data_AF-A0A1V3NRR5-F1
#
_entry.id   AF-A0A1V3NRR5-F1
#
_cell.length_a   1.000
_cell.length_b   1.000
_cell.length_c   1.000
_cell.angle_alpha   90.00
_cell.angle_beta   90.00
_cell.angle_gamma   90.00
#
_symmetry.space_group_name_H-M   'P 1'
#
loop_
_entity.id
_entity.type
_entity.pdbx_description
1 polymer ?
#
loop_
_entity_poly.entity_id
_entity_poly.type
_entity_poly.pdbx_seq_one_letter_code
_entity_poly.pdbx_strand_id
1 'polypeptide(L)'
;MEWVKLAGELLLSWPVVALVFLAMFHRPILKVLDRFGNGSDSEAEIGPVKIRLGKIADEGESAVNQLNKVNHVMAESRLLELEITSGAFGQMFTPEQQERMEKQINELRGLTEGNR
;
A
#
# COMPACT_ATOMS: atom_id res chain seq x y z
N MET A 1 -11.93 -5.17 73.24
CA MET A 1 -11.83 -4.51 71.92
C MET A 1 -10.51 -4.84 71.19
N GLU A 2 -9.95 -6.04 71.36
CA GLU A 2 -8.71 -6.44 70.65
C GLU A 2 -9.02 -7.27 69.40
N TRP A 3 -10.11 -8.04 69.41
CA TRP A 3 -10.56 -8.85 68.27
C TRP A 3 -10.86 -8.05 67.00
N VAL A 4 -11.36 -6.81 67.13
CA VAL A 4 -11.63 -5.93 65.98
C VAL A 4 -10.33 -5.40 65.38
N LYS A 5 -9.30 -5.15 66.21
CA LYS A 5 -7.98 -4.73 65.73
C LYS A 5 -7.27 -5.87 65.00
N LEU A 6 -7.28 -7.06 65.59
CA LEU A 6 -6.73 -8.28 64.96
C LEU A 6 -7.46 -8.64 63.66
N ALA A 7 -8.79 -8.58 63.63
CA ALA A 7 -9.55 -8.85 62.41
C ALA A 7 -9.33 -7.77 61.34
N GLY A 8 -9.21 -6.50 61.73
CA GLY A 8 -8.90 -5.40 60.83
C GLY A 8 -7.50 -5.51 60.24
N GLU A 9 -6.50 -5.84 61.05
CA GLU A 9 -5.10 -6.01 60.63
C GLU A 9 -4.90 -7.26 59.75
N LEU A 10 -5.68 -8.32 60.00
CA LEU A 10 -5.71 -9.51 59.14
C LEU A 10 -6.37 -9.21 57.78
N LEU A 11 -7.45 -8.41 57.75
CA LEU A 11 -8.12 -7.98 56.51
C LEU A 11 -7.31 -6.95 55.71
N LEU A 12 -6.52 -6.12 56.39
CA LEU A 12 -5.56 -5.17 55.78
C LEU A 12 -4.18 -5.77 55.53
N SER A 13 -4.00 -7.07 55.77
CA SER A 13 -2.77 -7.73 55.39
C SER A 13 -2.60 -7.67 53.87
N TRP A 14 -1.37 -7.40 53.42
CA TRP A 14 -1.04 -7.26 52.00
C TRP A 14 -1.55 -8.42 51.11
N PRO A 15 -1.62 -9.70 51.56
CA PRO A 15 -2.16 -10.78 50.73
C PRO A 15 -3.68 -10.67 50.54
N VAL A 16 -4.42 -10.24 51.57
CA VAL A 16 -5.87 -10.09 51.50
C VAL A 16 -6.23 -8.89 50.62
N VAL A 17 -5.51 -7.78 50.75
CA VAL A 17 -5.66 -6.62 49.87
C VAL A 17 -5.34 -7.00 48.43
N ALA A 18 -4.27 -7.76 48.19
CA ALA A 18 -3.93 -8.26 46.85
C ALA A 18 -5.04 -9.16 46.28
N LEU A 19 -5.62 -10.06 47.09
CA LEU A 19 -6.73 -10.91 46.67
C LEU A 19 -8.00 -10.12 46.36
N VAL A 20 -8.35 -9.11 47.17
CA VAL A 20 -9.50 -8.24 46.93
C VAL A 20 -9.27 -7.38 45.69
N PHE A 21 -8.06 -6.85 45.51
CA PHE A 21 -7.69 -6.09 44.31
C PHE A 21 -7.77 -6.96 43.06
N LEU A 22 -7.22 -8.17 43.10
CA LEU A 22 -7.28 -9.12 41.99
C LEU A 22 -8.74 -9.53 41.73
N ALA A 23 -9.56 -9.76 42.77
CA ALA A 23 -10.97 -10.05 42.63
C ALA A 23 -11.80 -8.86 42.10
N MET A 24 -11.43 -7.62 42.43
CA MET A 24 -12.13 -6.42 41.91
C MET A 24 -11.70 -6.12 40.48
N PHE A 25 -10.42 -6.36 40.15
CA PHE A 25 -9.83 -6.04 38.86
C PHE A 25 -9.74 -7.24 37.89
N HIS A 26 -10.15 -8.45 38.28
CA HIS A 26 -10.11 -9.61 37.36
C HIS A 26 -10.92 -9.35 36.08
N ARG A 27 -12.11 -8.73 36.20
CA ARG A 27 -12.95 -8.39 35.05
C ARG A 27 -12.33 -7.32 34.15
N PRO A 28 -11.90 -6.14 34.65
CA PRO A 28 -11.29 -5.14 33.79
C PRO A 28 -9.95 -5.61 33.21
N ILE A 29 -9.13 -6.37 33.94
CA ILE A 29 -7.87 -6.92 33.41
C ILE A 29 -8.16 -7.89 32.26
N LEU A 30 -9.11 -8.82 32.42
CA LEU A 30 -9.54 -9.70 31.32
C LEU A 30 -10.07 -8.91 30.13
N LYS A 31 -10.83 -7.83 30.36
CA LYS A 31 -11.37 -6.97 29.29
C LYS A 31 -10.29 -6.19 28.54
N VAL A 32 -9.20 -5.82 29.22
CA VAL A 32 -8.02 -5.21 28.61
C VAL A 32 -7.20 -6.26 27.87
N LEU A 33 -7.03 -7.46 28.45
CA LEU A 33 -6.37 -8.59 27.79
C LEU A 33 -7.13 -9.02 26.52
N ASP A 34 -8.46 -9.06 26.54
CA ASP A 34 -9.28 -9.33 25.36
C ASP A 34 -9.09 -8.26 24.29
N ARG A 35 -8.89 -6.99 24.65
CA ARG A 35 -8.55 -5.92 23.69
C ARG A 35 -7.14 -6.04 23.10
N PHE A 36 -6.21 -6.66 23.82
CA PHE A 36 -4.85 -6.89 23.34
C PHE A 36 -4.70 -8.23 22.60
N GLY A 37 -5.50 -9.24 22.95
CA GLY A 37 -5.50 -10.58 22.37
C GLY A 37 -6.42 -10.73 21.16
N ASN A 38 -7.59 -10.05 21.17
CA ASN A 38 -8.43 -9.90 19.98
C ASN A 38 -7.91 -8.72 19.15
N GLY A 39 -6.70 -8.87 18.62
CA GLY A 39 -6.34 -8.20 17.39
C GLY A 39 -7.47 -8.43 16.38
N SER A 40 -7.87 -7.35 15.69
CA SER A 40 -8.83 -7.30 14.59
C SER A 40 -10.29 -7.66 14.89
N ASP A 41 -11.02 -6.78 15.60
CA ASP A 41 -12.45 -6.51 15.30
C ASP A 41 -12.93 -5.21 15.97
N SER A 42 -12.26 -4.10 15.61
CA SER A 42 -12.80 -2.75 15.79
C SER A 42 -13.10 -2.16 14.43
N GLU A 43 -14.27 -2.50 13.89
CA GLU A 43 -14.85 -1.87 12.70
C GLU A 43 -15.08 -0.34 12.85
N ALA A 44 -14.85 0.23 14.04
CA ALA A 44 -15.00 1.66 14.30
C ALA A 44 -13.75 2.51 13.97
N GLU A 45 -12.55 1.91 13.84
CA GLU A 45 -11.33 2.60 13.40
C GLU A 45 -10.99 2.34 11.92
N ILE A 46 -11.90 1.71 11.18
CA ILE A 46 -11.76 1.40 9.74
C ILE A 46 -12.09 2.60 8.83
N GLY A 47 -12.63 3.71 9.37
CA GLY A 47 -13.13 4.85 8.60
C GLY A 47 -12.08 5.63 7.80
N PRO A 48 -11.31 6.55 8.40
CA PRO A 48 -10.60 7.58 7.62
C PRO A 48 -9.29 7.13 6.96
N VAL A 49 -8.51 6.23 7.57
CA VAL A 49 -7.17 5.86 7.06
C VAL A 49 -7.29 4.88 5.89
N LYS A 50 -8.10 3.82 6.00
CA LYS A 50 -8.34 2.89 4.89
C LYS A 50 -9.01 3.58 3.70
N ILE A 51 -9.95 4.50 3.94
CA ILE A 51 -10.56 5.30 2.86
C ILE A 51 -9.53 6.19 2.16
N ARG A 52 -8.62 6.84 2.90
CA ARG A 52 -7.54 7.64 2.30
C ARG A 52 -6.56 6.79 1.50
N LEU A 53 -6.17 5.63 2.01
CA LEU A 53 -5.28 4.72 1.30
C LEU A 53 -5.93 4.15 0.02
N GLY A 54 -7.21 3.78 0.08
CA GLY A 54 -7.98 3.37 -1.10
C GLY A 54 -8.03 4.48 -2.15
N LYS A 55 -8.35 5.71 -1.73
CA LYS A 55 -8.37 6.87 -2.63
C LYS A 55 -7.01 7.15 -3.27
N ILE A 56 -5.91 7.05 -2.51
CA ILE A 56 -4.55 7.21 -3.05
C ILE A 56 -4.22 6.08 -4.04
N ALA A 57 -4.65 4.85 -3.77
CA ALA A 57 -4.47 3.74 -4.69
C ALA A 57 -5.24 3.96 -6.00
N ASP A 58 -6.51 4.39 -5.92
CA ASP A 58 -7.33 4.69 -7.09
C ASP A 58 -6.77 5.86 -7.92
N GLU A 59 -6.34 6.94 -7.25
CA GLU A 59 -5.68 8.08 -7.91
C GLU A 59 -4.35 7.66 -8.55
N GLY A 60 -3.58 6.80 -7.87
CA GLY A 60 -2.34 6.24 -8.38
C GLY A 60 -2.55 5.35 -9.61
N GLU A 61 -3.54 4.45 -9.57
CA GLU A 61 -3.91 3.60 -10.69
C GLU A 61 -4.35 4.45 -11.89
N SER A 62 -5.20 5.46 -11.66
CA SER A 62 -5.62 6.39 -12.70
C SER A 62 -4.42 7.16 -13.30
N ALA A 63 -3.49 7.63 -12.47
CA ALA A 63 -2.31 8.34 -12.94
C ALA A 63 -1.40 7.43 -13.78
N VAL A 64 -1.15 6.20 -13.33
CA VAL A 64 -0.36 5.21 -14.08
C VAL A 64 -1.04 4.87 -15.40
N ASN A 65 -2.36 4.68 -15.43
CA ASN A 65 -3.12 4.42 -16.65
C ASN A 65 -3.03 5.59 -17.64
N GLN A 66 -3.12 6.83 -17.16
CA GLN A 66 -2.93 8.02 -18.00
C GLN A 66 -1.51 8.10 -18.56
N LEU A 67 -0.50 7.83 -17.73
CA LEU A 67 0.91 7.80 -18.17
C LEU A 67 1.16 6.71 -19.21
N ASN A 68 0.61 5.51 -19.02
CA ASN A 68 0.70 4.42 -19.99
C ASN A 68 0.08 4.80 -21.32
N LYS A 69 -1.10 5.45 -21.30
CA LYS A 69 -1.75 5.94 -22.52
C LYS A 69 -0.91 6.99 -23.23
N VAL A 70 -0.36 7.96 -22.48
CA VAL A 70 0.51 9.00 -23.05
C VAL A 70 1.77 8.38 -23.66
N ASN A 71 2.41 7.46 -22.94
CA ASN A 71 3.62 6.77 -23.42
C ASN A 71 3.33 5.96 -24.69
N HIS A 72 2.19 5.27 -24.74
CA HIS A 72 1.77 4.54 -25.94
C HIS A 72 1.58 5.47 -27.15
N VAL A 73 0.86 6.58 -26.98
CA VAL A 73 0.65 7.57 -28.05
C VAL A 73 1.97 8.21 -28.50
N MET A 74 2.87 8.50 -27.57
CA MET A 74 4.21 9.02 -27.89
C MET A 74 5.03 8.01 -28.69
N ALA A 75 5.00 6.73 -28.30
CA ALA A 75 5.70 5.67 -29.01
C ALA A 75 5.15 5.49 -30.44
N GLU A 76 3.83 5.48 -30.63
CA GLU A 76 3.20 5.42 -31.96
C GLU A 76 3.58 6.65 -32.82
N SER A 77 3.53 7.86 -32.24
CA SER A 77 3.93 9.09 -32.94
C SER A 77 5.39 9.03 -33.37
N ARG A 78 6.29 8.57 -32.50
CA ARG A 78 7.72 8.49 -32.79
C ARG A 78 8.03 7.43 -33.85
N LEU A 79 7.33 6.30 -33.81
CA LEU A 79 7.43 5.27 -34.84
C LEU A 79 7.03 5.85 -36.20
N LEU A 80 5.90 6.54 -36.27
CA LEU A 80 5.45 7.20 -37.51
C LEU A 80 6.47 8.22 -38.04
N GLU A 81 7.03 9.05 -37.16
CA GLU A 81 8.09 10.00 -37.54
C GLU A 81 9.31 9.32 -38.13
N LEU A 82 9.77 8.21 -37.53
CA LEU A 82 10.92 7.45 -38.03
C LEU A 82 10.61 6.76 -39.36
N GLU A 83 9.40 6.21 -39.53
CA GLU A 83 8.97 5.61 -40.80
C GLU A 83 8.91 6.65 -41.93
N ILE A 84 8.37 7.85 -41.65
CA ILE A 84 8.37 8.98 -42.58
C ILE A 84 9.81 9.40 -42.89
N THR A 85 10.67 9.50 -41.87
CA THR A 85 12.07 9.93 -42.04
C THR A 85 12.84 8.93 -42.89
N SER A 86 12.67 7.64 -42.64
CA SER A 86 13.27 6.57 -43.42
C SER A 86 12.80 6.59 -44.88
N GLY A 87 11.49 6.72 -45.10
CA GLY A 87 10.93 6.77 -46.46
C GLY A 87 11.33 8.02 -47.24
N ALA A 88 11.37 9.19 -46.60
CA ALA A 88 11.64 10.46 -47.26
C ALA A 88 13.13 10.79 -47.40
N PHE A 89 13.95 10.42 -46.42
CA PHE A 89 15.36 10.82 -46.32
C PHE A 89 16.33 9.63 -46.28
N GLY A 90 15.84 8.39 -46.32
CA GLY A 90 16.67 7.19 -46.20
C GLY A 90 17.88 7.19 -47.14
N GLN A 91 17.70 7.60 -48.40
CA GLN A 91 18.76 7.64 -49.41
C GLN A 91 19.89 8.65 -49.10
N MET A 92 19.65 9.62 -48.21
CA MET A 92 20.67 10.60 -47.78
C MET A 92 21.51 10.10 -46.61
N PHE A 93 21.11 9.00 -45.96
CA PHE A 93 21.82 8.42 -44.83
C PHE A 93 22.88 7.43 -45.29
N THR A 94 23.91 7.25 -44.45
CA THR A 94 24.89 6.18 -44.67
C THR A 94 24.24 4.81 -44.46
N PRO A 95 24.81 3.72 -45.02
CA PRO A 95 24.29 2.37 -44.81
C PRO A 95 24.15 2.00 -43.33
N GLU A 96 25.13 2.38 -42.49
CA GLU A 96 25.08 2.14 -41.04
C GLU A 96 23.95 2.92 -40.36
N GLN A 97 23.68 4.15 -40.78
CA GLN A 97 22.57 4.96 -40.26
C GLN A 97 21.21 4.36 -40.64
N GLN A 98 21.08 3.85 -41.87
CA GLN A 98 19.88 3.14 -42.32
C GLN A 98 19.63 1.89 -41.49
N GLU A 99 20.64 1.04 -41.31
CA GLU A 99 20.52 -0.20 -40.52
C GLU A 99 20.11 0.10 -39.07
N ARG A 100 20.75 1.10 -38.44
CA ARG A 100 20.40 1.52 -37.07
C ARG A 100 18.97 2.04 -36.97
N MET A 101 18.52 2.81 -37.95
CA MET A 101 17.16 3.35 -37.98
C MET A 101 16.12 2.24 -38.21
N GLU A 102 16.37 1.31 -39.13
CA GLU A 102 15.51 0.14 -39.34
C GLU A 102 15.39 -0.70 -38.07
N LYS A 103 16.51 -0.92 -37.36
CA LYS A 103 16.50 -1.61 -36.07
C LYS A 103 15.60 -0.90 -35.05
N GLN A 104 15.72 0.43 -34.93
CA GLN A 104 14.90 1.22 -34.01
C GLN A 104 13.42 1.21 -34.37
N ILE A 105 13.09 1.28 -35.66
CA ILE A 105 11.72 1.16 -36.16
C ILE A 105 11.14 -0.21 -35.78
N ASN A 106 11.89 -1.29 -36.02
CA ASN A 106 11.44 -2.64 -35.70
C ASN A 106 11.27 -2.86 -34.18
N GLU A 107 12.18 -2.35 -33.36
CA GLU A 107 12.07 -2.41 -31.89
C GLU A 107 10.84 -1.64 -31.39
N LEU A 108 10.63 -0.40 -31.85
CA LEU A 108 9.47 0.40 -31.46
C LEU A 108 8.16 -0.24 -31.92
N ARG A 109 8.12 -0.78 -33.14
CA ARG A 109 6.96 -1.50 -33.68
C ARG A 109 6.61 -2.72 -32.82
N GLY A 110 7.60 -3.50 -32.41
CA GLY A 110 7.37 -4.65 -31.52
C GLY A 110 6.79 -4.24 -30.16
N LEU A 111 7.24 -3.12 -29.60
CA LEU A 111 6.74 -2.59 -28.32
C LEU A 111 5.32 -1.99 -28.42
N THR A 112 4.94 -1.43 -29.56
CA THR A 112 3.61 -0.84 -29.76
C THR A 112 2.57 -1.87 -30.18
N GLU A 113 2.94 -2.87 -30.98
CA GLU A 113 2.06 -3.96 -31.41
C GLU A 113 1.81 -5.00 -30.31
N GLY A 114 2.80 -5.29 -29.47
CA GLY A 114 2.67 -6.23 -28.35
C GLY A 114 1.78 -5.74 -27.19
N ASN A 115 1.29 -4.50 -27.26
CA ASN A 115 0.43 -3.86 -26.26
C ASN A 115 -1.02 -3.66 -26.75
N ARG A 116 -1.40 -4.30 -27.87
CA ARG A 116 -2.77 -4.35 -28.40
C ARG A 116 -3.53 -5.59 -27.96
#